data_AF-A0A502GYM5-F1
#
_entry.id   AF-A0A502GYM5-F1
#
_cell.length_a   1.000
_cell.length_b   1.000
_cell.length_c   1.000
_cell.angle_alpha   90.00
_cell.angle_beta   90.00
_cell.angle_gamma   90.00
#
_symmetry.space_group_name_H-M   'P 1'
#
loop_
_entity.id
_entity.type
_entity.pdbx_description
1 polymer ?
#
loop_
_entity_poly.entity_id
_entity_poly.type
_entity_poly.pdbx_seq_one_letter_code
_entity_poly.pdbx_strand_id
1 'polypeptide(L)' 'MFGAEHSLGGIAGYESRETTDESPARVAALQQLAWAYLRSTLYPADPAWPAACAALRAQPLGQVECR' A
#
# COMPACT_ATOMS: atom_id res chain seq x y z
N MET A 1 9.01 21.66 -37.98
CA MET A 1 9.07 20.82 -36.76
C MET A 1 8.31 21.56 -35.67
N PHE A 2 7.01 21.31 -35.55
CA PHE A 2 6.14 21.90 -34.52
C PHE A 2 5.53 20.73 -33.76
N GLY A 3 5.64 20.72 -32.42
CA GLY A 3 5.19 19.58 -31.60
C GLY A 3 5.99 19.31 -30.32
N ALA A 4 6.88 20.21 -29.91
CA ALA A 4 7.47 20.17 -28.57
C ALA A 4 6.52 20.86 -27.58
N GLU A 5 5.43 20.20 -27.23
CA GLU A 5 4.60 20.60 -26.09
C GLU A 5 5.38 20.30 -24.81
N HIS A 6 6.21 21.25 -24.41
CA HIS A 6 6.76 21.27 -23.06
C HIS A 6 5.60 21.56 -22.10
N SER A 7 5.27 20.60 -21.22
CA SER A 7 4.42 20.87 -20.07
C SER A 7 5.17 21.80 -19.12
N LEU A 8 4.91 23.10 -19.24
CA LEU A 8 5.43 24.16 -18.37
C LEU A 8 4.74 24.05 -16.99
N GLY A 9 5.17 23.09 -16.18
CA GLY A 9 5.02 23.14 -14.73
C GLY A 9 3.58 23.17 -14.20
N GLY A 10 2.67 22.39 -14.77
CA GLY A 10 1.43 22.03 -14.09
C GLY A 10 1.66 20.86 -13.12
N ILE A 11 0.93 20.80 -12.01
CA ILE A 11 0.85 19.56 -11.23
C ILE A 11 0.15 18.53 -12.13
N ALA A 12 0.94 17.63 -12.73
CA ALA A 12 0.40 16.48 -13.44
C ALA A 12 -0.42 15.67 -12.42
N GLY A 13 -1.73 15.51 -12.68
CA GLY A 13 -2.59 14.68 -11.86
C GLY A 13 -3.32 15.35 -10.69
N TYR A 14 -3.51 16.67 -10.70
CA TYR A 14 -4.36 17.34 -9.69
C TYR A 14 -5.81 16.78 -9.65
N GLU A 15 -6.34 16.37 -10.82
CA GLU A 15 -7.62 15.65 -10.97
C GLU A 15 -7.42 14.13 -11.10
N SER A 16 -6.20 13.63 -10.91
CA SER A 16 -5.94 12.19 -10.91
C SER A 16 -6.55 11.62 -9.64
N ARG A 17 -7.69 10.95 -9.77
CA ARG A 17 -8.15 9.94 -8.80
C ARG A 17 -7.22 8.73 -8.88
N GLU A 18 -5.95 8.94 -8.54
CA GLU A 18 -4.89 7.93 -8.58
C GLU A 18 -5.09 6.86 -7.50
N THR A 19 -5.90 7.19 -6.49
CA THR A 19 -6.36 6.26 -5.45
C THR A 19 -7.87 6.16 -5.54
N THR A 20 -8.37 5.06 -6.09
CA THR A 20 -9.81 4.71 -6.17
C THR A 20 -10.34 4.09 -4.87
N ASP A 21 -9.52 4.04 -3.83
CA ASP A 21 -9.85 3.46 -2.53
C ASP A 21 -9.54 4.45 -1.40
N GLU A 22 -10.48 5.33 -1.10
CA GLU A 22 -10.38 6.25 0.04
C GLU A 22 -10.59 5.57 1.41
N SER A 23 -10.68 4.23 1.48
CA SER A 23 -10.97 3.53 2.74
C SER A 23 -9.81 3.69 3.74
N PRO A 24 -9.98 4.47 4.83
CA PRO A 24 -8.91 4.66 5.82
C PRO A 24 -8.55 3.34 6.52
N ALA A 25 -9.50 2.42 6.62
CA ALA A 25 -9.30 1.09 7.20
C ALA A 25 -8.35 0.23 6.35
N ARG A 26 -8.43 0.30 5.02
CA ARG A 26 -7.52 -0.44 4.13
C ARG A 26 -6.11 0.14 4.16
N VAL A 27 -5.98 1.46 4.19
CA VAL A 27 -4.69 2.14 4.36
C VAL A 27 -4.04 1.79 5.69
N ALA A 28 -4.82 1.73 6.78
CA ALA A 28 -4.31 1.29 8.08
C ALA A 28 -3.87 -0.18 8.07
N ALA A 29 -4.64 -1.07 7.45
CA ALA A 29 -4.29 -2.48 7.31
C ALA A 29 -3.01 -2.69 6.51
N LEU A 30 -2.84 -1.95 5.40
CA LEU A 30 -1.62 -2.01 4.59
C LEU A 30 -0.39 -1.54 5.36
N GLN A 31 -0.50 -0.44 6.12
CA GLN A 31 0.60 0.05 6.95
C GLN A 31 1.02 -0.98 8.01
N GLN A 32 0.06 -1.63 8.68
CA GLN A 32 0.34 -2.67 9.66
C GLN A 32 1.03 -3.89 9.03
N LEU A 33 0.59 -4.33 7.85
CA LEU A 33 1.21 -5.43 7.11
C LEU A 33 2.64 -5.09 6.68
N ALA A 34 2.86 -3.89 6.13
CA ALA A 34 4.19 -3.44 5.71
C ALA A 34 5.17 -3.41 6.89
N TRP A 35 4.73 -2.87 8.04
CA TRP A 35 5.52 -2.88 9.26
C TRP A 35 5.83 -4.30 9.75
N ALA A 36 4.82 -5.17 9.80
CA ALA A 36 4.98 -6.54 10.26
C ALA A 36 5.94 -7.35 9.36
N TYR A 37 5.86 -7.13 8.04
CA TYR A 37 6.79 -7.73 7.08
C TYR A 37 8.22 -7.28 7.36
N LEU A 38 8.48 -5.97 7.40
CA LEU A 38 9.82 -5.41 7.67
C LEU A 38 10.37 -5.85 9.03
N ARG A 39 9.51 -5.96 10.05
CA ARG A 39 9.93 -6.45 11.36
C ARG A 39 10.34 -7.91 11.32
N SER A 40 9.62 -8.75 10.58
CA SER A 40 9.97 -10.17 10.43
C SER A 40 11.26 -10.40 9.63
N THR A 41 11.57 -9.52 8.67
CA THR A 41 12.82 -9.62 7.90
C THR A 41 14.04 -9.20 8.73
N LEU A 42 13.87 -8.23 9.65
CA LEU A 42 14.92 -7.77 10.55
C LEU A 42 15.08 -8.66 11.79
N TYR A 43 13.98 -9.25 12.27
CA TYR A 43 13.91 -10.05 13.49
C TYR A 43 13.18 -11.37 13.22
N PRO A 44 13.91 -12.44 12.82
CA PRO A 44 13.31 -13.71 12.38
C PRO A 44 12.44 -14.43 13.43
N ALA A 45 12.68 -14.18 14.72
CA ALA A 45 11.90 -14.76 15.81
C ALA A 45 10.60 -13.98 16.12
N ASP A 46 10.36 -12.86 15.43
CA ASP A 46 9.22 -12.01 15.70
C ASP A 46 7.93 -12.54 15.06
N PRO A 47 6.86 -12.77 15.84
CA PRO A 47 5.61 -13.31 15.31
C PRO A 47 4.71 -12.25 14.65
N ALA A 48 5.17 -10.99 14.49
CA ALA A 48 4.36 -9.90 13.95
C ALA A 48 3.78 -10.22 12.56
N TRP A 49 4.55 -10.82 11.66
CA TRP A 49 4.08 -11.15 10.31
C TRP A 49 2.93 -12.16 10.29
N PRO A 50 3.07 -13.37 10.86
CA PRO A 50 1.96 -14.33 10.88
C PRO A 50 0.74 -13.81 11.67
N ALA A 51 0.95 -13.00 12.72
CA ALA A 51 -0.13 -12.36 13.47
C ALA A 51 -0.90 -11.34 12.62
N ALA A 52 -0.20 -10.46 11.89
CA ALA A 52 -0.81 -9.48 11.00
C ALA A 52 -1.58 -10.16 9.85
N CYS A 53 -1.03 -11.22 9.25
CA CYS A 53 -1.71 -12.02 8.24
C CYS A 53 -3.00 -12.67 8.78
N ALA A 54 -2.98 -13.19 10.02
CA ALA A 54 -4.17 -13.75 10.65
C ALA A 54 -5.23 -12.68 10.92
N ALA A 55 -4.82 -11.51 11.42
CA ALA A 55 -5.72 -10.37 11.67
C ALA A 55 -6.35 -9.83 10.39
N LEU A 56 -5.62 -9.83 9.26
CA LEU A 56 -6.18 -9.46 7.95
C LEU A 56 -7.24 -10.47 7.49
N ARG A 57 -6.99 -11.78 7.60
CA ARG A 57 -7.97 -12.82 7.20
C ARG A 57 -9.29 -12.74 7.96
N ALA A 58 -9.28 -12.21 9.18
CA ALA A 58 -10.48 -11.99 9.98
C ALA A 58 -11.31 -10.78 9.51
N GLN A 59 -10.81 -9.99 8.54
CA GLN A 59 -11.42 -8.76 8.09
C GLN A 59 -11.69 -8.79 6.57
N PRO A 60 -12.79 -8.23 6.07
CA PRO A 60 -13.08 -8.14 4.64
C PRO A 60 -12.27 -7.03 3.93
N LEU A 61 -11.01 -6.80 4.35
CA LEU A 61 -10.16 -5.71 3.87
C LEU A 61 -9.17 -6.16 2.77
N GLY A 62 -8.86 -7.46 2.67
CA GLY A 62 -7.98 -7.99 1.64
C GLY A 62 -7.36 -9.34 2.00
N GLN A 63 -6.48 -9.83 1.12
CA GLN A 63 -5.71 -11.06 1.32
C GLN A 63 -4.24 -10.85 0.93
N VAL A 64 -3.33 -11.56 1.59
CA VAL A 64 -1.92 -11.57 1.23
C VAL A 64 -1.65 -12.72 0.28
N GLU A 65 -1.06 -12.43 -0.88
CA GLU A 65 -0.60 -13.43 -1.85
C GLU A 65 0.93 -13.41 -1.90
N CYS A 66 1.55 -14.59 -1.87
CA CYS A 66 2.99 -14.77 -2.10
C CYS A 66 3.15 -15.56 -3.41
N ARG A 67 4.01 -15.08 -4.31
CA ARG A 67 4.41 -15.80 -5.54
C ARG A 67 5.72 -16.55 -5.34
#